data_AF-A0A3D5GQ42-F1
#
_entry.id   AF-A0A3D5GQ42-F1
#
_cell.length_a   1.000
_cell.length_b   1.000
_cell.length_c   1.000
_cell.angle_alpha   90.00
_cell.angle_beta   90.00
_cell.angle_gamma   90.00
#
_symmetry.space_group_name_H-M   'P 1'
#
loop_
_entity.id
_entity.type
_entity.pdbx_description
1 polymer ?
#
loop_
_entity_poly.entity_id
_entity_poly.type
_entity_poly.pdbx_seq_one_letter_code
_entity_poly.pdbx_strand_id
1 'polypeptide(L)'
;MSVPILVAVAWPYASGSRHLGHLAGAYLPADVFARYHRLVGNQVLMVSGSDVHGTPITVRADAEGVTPADIVGRYHAEFVSDWDRLGISWDLYTSTGTENHSEVTHDIFLRLLQNGHIDKRSSEQHFDVEADRFLPDRYIEGTCPYCNYPEARGDQCEDCGRTLDPEELLNPCSKITGTTPVLRETEHFFLRLSDFGQDLSEWLEAREDWRPHVLNFSRSWIDEGLQDRAITRDLEWGVEVPVDDLGPGKRIYVWFEAVIGYLSASKEWAANQGDPDSWRNWWENDNARSFYFIGKDN
;
A
#
# COMPACT_ATOMS: atom_id res chain seq x y z
N MET A 1 -14.74 9.50 -31.15
CA MET A 1 -14.43 8.10 -30.80
C MET A 1 -14.49 8.00 -29.28
N SER A 2 -15.09 6.94 -28.74
CA SER A 2 -15.10 6.71 -27.29
C SER A 2 -13.67 6.42 -26.82
N VAL A 3 -13.21 7.11 -25.79
CA VAL A 3 -11.88 6.91 -25.19
C VAL A 3 -12.02 6.04 -23.94
N PRO A 4 -11.18 5.00 -23.73
CA PRO A 4 -11.12 4.28 -22.47
C PRO A 4 -10.50 5.16 -21.38
N ILE A 5 -11.19 5.32 -20.26
CA ILE A 5 -10.79 6.14 -19.12
C ILE A 5 -10.73 5.25 -17.88
N LEU A 6 -9.52 4.99 -17.38
CA LEU A 6 -9.31 4.32 -16.11
C LEU A 6 -9.33 5.36 -15.00
N VAL A 7 -10.22 5.19 -14.02
CA VAL A 7 -10.31 6.01 -12.81
C VAL A 7 -9.89 5.14 -11.64
N ALA A 8 -8.64 5.26 -11.23
CA ALA A 8 -8.03 4.51 -10.15
C ALA A 8 -8.08 5.35 -8.86
N VAL A 9 -8.76 4.87 -7.82
CA VAL A 9 -9.00 5.66 -6.60
C VAL A 9 -8.33 5.02 -5.40
N ALA A 10 -7.61 5.83 -4.61
CA ALA A 10 -6.84 5.40 -3.44
C ALA A 10 -7.59 4.40 -2.55
N TRP A 11 -6.92 3.31 -2.19
CA TRP A 11 -7.49 2.22 -1.42
C TRP A 11 -7.48 2.57 0.06
N PRO A 12 -8.65 2.64 0.75
CA PRO A 12 -8.66 2.93 2.16
C PRO A 12 -8.20 1.73 2.99
N TYR A 13 -7.24 1.94 3.88
CA TYR A 13 -6.87 0.97 4.93
C TYR A 13 -8.09 0.54 5.76
N ALA A 14 -8.35 -0.76 5.82
CA ALA A 14 -9.44 -1.40 6.55
C ALA A 14 -9.14 -1.57 8.06
N SER A 15 -8.65 -0.51 8.70
CA SER A 15 -8.28 -0.48 10.14
C SER A 15 -9.05 0.57 10.95
N GLY A 16 -9.91 1.36 10.29
CA GLY A 16 -10.68 2.44 10.93
C GLY A 16 -11.75 3.04 10.02
N SER A 17 -12.76 3.66 10.61
CA SER A 17 -13.84 4.33 9.86
C SER A 17 -13.32 5.46 8.96
N ARG A 18 -14.03 5.71 7.86
CA ARG A 18 -13.71 6.85 6.98
C ARG A 18 -14.32 8.14 7.53
N HIS A 19 -13.70 9.25 7.18
CA HIS A 19 -14.14 10.60 7.55
C HIS A 19 -14.24 11.51 6.32
N LEU A 20 -14.84 12.69 6.47
CA LEU A 20 -15.09 13.61 5.35
C LEU A 20 -13.83 14.00 4.56
N GLY A 21 -12.67 14.11 5.20
CA GLY A 21 -11.39 14.32 4.50
C GLY A 21 -11.05 13.24 3.46
N HIS A 22 -11.36 11.98 3.75
CA HIS A 22 -11.18 10.88 2.79
C HIS A 22 -12.10 11.06 1.58
N LEU A 23 -13.40 11.29 1.85
CA LEU A 23 -14.42 11.52 0.82
C LEU A 23 -14.05 12.69 -0.10
N ALA A 24 -13.72 13.84 0.49
CA ALA A 24 -13.36 15.05 -0.26
C ALA A 24 -12.02 14.92 -0.99
N GLY A 25 -11.06 14.15 -0.43
CA GLY A 25 -9.70 14.04 -0.95
C GLY A 25 -9.56 13.13 -2.17
N ALA A 26 -10.24 11.97 -2.18
CA ALA A 26 -10.05 10.96 -3.23
C ALA A 26 -11.36 10.51 -3.89
N TYR A 27 -12.41 10.24 -3.10
CA TYR A 27 -13.57 9.49 -3.60
C TYR A 27 -14.60 10.34 -4.34
N LEU A 28 -15.03 11.47 -3.78
CA LEU A 28 -16.02 12.35 -4.40
C LEU A 28 -15.50 12.98 -5.71
N PRO A 29 -14.25 13.51 -5.78
CA PRO A 29 -13.72 14.02 -7.04
C PRO A 29 -13.65 12.95 -8.14
N ALA A 30 -13.28 11.72 -7.78
CA ALA A 30 -13.22 10.60 -8.72
C ALA A 30 -14.61 10.25 -9.27
N ASP A 31 -15.64 10.21 -8.41
CA ASP A 31 -17.01 9.91 -8.82
C ASP A 31 -17.56 10.96 -9.80
N VAL A 32 -17.39 12.24 -9.46
CA VAL A 32 -17.81 13.35 -10.35
C VAL A 32 -17.11 13.26 -11.70
N PHE A 33 -15.80 12.97 -11.71
CA PHE A 33 -15.00 12.81 -12.92
C PHE A 33 -15.46 11.61 -13.76
N ALA A 34 -15.65 10.45 -13.13
CA ALA A 34 -16.13 9.25 -13.80
C ALA A 34 -17.51 9.48 -14.44
N ARG A 35 -18.45 10.09 -13.70
CA ARG A 35 -19.79 10.43 -14.21
C ARG A 35 -19.72 11.38 -15.40
N TYR A 36 -18.88 12.41 -15.34
CA TYR A 36 -18.66 13.31 -16.47
C TYR A 36 -18.18 12.54 -17.71
N HIS A 37 -17.16 11.69 -17.55
CA HIS A 37 -16.62 10.92 -18.68
C HIS A 37 -17.65 9.95 -19.27
N ARG A 38 -18.45 9.28 -18.44
CA ARG A 38 -19.58 8.45 -18.90
C ARG A 38 -20.60 9.29 -19.69
N LEU A 39 -20.97 10.48 -19.20
CA LEU A 39 -21.95 11.38 -19.85
C LEU A 39 -21.50 11.89 -21.21
N VAL A 40 -20.21 12.17 -21.41
CA VAL A 40 -19.67 12.61 -22.70
C VAL A 40 -19.37 11.45 -23.66
N GLY A 41 -19.73 10.22 -23.29
CA GLY A 41 -19.66 9.03 -24.16
C GLY A 41 -18.32 8.29 -24.15
N ASN A 42 -17.48 8.48 -23.13
CA ASN A 42 -16.28 7.67 -22.93
C ASN A 42 -16.60 6.37 -22.19
N GLN A 43 -15.73 5.37 -22.35
CA GLN A 43 -15.78 4.11 -21.62
C GLN A 43 -15.01 4.25 -20.32
N VAL A 44 -15.70 4.27 -19.19
CA VAL A 44 -15.07 4.45 -17.87
C VAL A 44 -14.96 3.11 -17.16
N LEU A 45 -13.79 2.86 -16.56
CA LEU A 45 -13.57 1.83 -15.56
C LEU A 45 -13.08 2.50 -14.28
N MET A 46 -13.97 2.66 -13.31
CA MET A 46 -13.69 3.26 -12.00
C MET A 46 -13.53 2.16 -10.96
N VAL A 47 -12.31 1.98 -10.48
CA VAL A 47 -11.93 0.89 -9.58
C VAL A 47 -11.28 1.39 -8.30
N SER A 48 -11.56 0.68 -7.22
CA SER A 48 -10.90 0.81 -5.92
C SER A 48 -11.15 -0.46 -5.12
N GLY A 49 -10.74 -0.47 -3.86
CA GLY A 49 -11.03 -1.55 -2.94
C GLY A 49 -10.49 -1.24 -1.56
N SER A 50 -10.84 -2.05 -0.58
CA SER A 50 -10.27 -1.94 0.76
C SER A 50 -8.85 -2.50 0.79
N ASP A 51 -7.90 -1.73 1.31
CA ASP A 51 -6.56 -2.23 1.64
C ASP A 51 -6.65 -2.97 2.97
N VAL A 52 -6.53 -4.29 2.92
CA VAL A 52 -6.79 -5.20 4.04
C VAL A 52 -5.52 -5.79 4.63
N HIS A 53 -4.32 -5.31 4.26
CA HIS A 53 -3.07 -5.84 4.79
C HIS A 53 -2.25 -4.81 5.59
N GLY A 54 -1.14 -5.29 6.18
CA GLY A 54 -0.17 -4.47 6.90
C GLY A 54 -0.38 -4.35 8.42
N THR A 55 0.67 -3.87 9.08
CA THR A 55 0.80 -3.73 10.53
C THR A 55 -0.35 -2.98 11.23
N PRO A 56 -0.94 -1.90 10.68
CA PRO A 56 -2.03 -1.20 11.37
C PRO A 56 -3.24 -2.08 11.68
N ILE A 57 -3.52 -3.07 10.84
CA ILE A 57 -4.65 -4.00 11.03
C ILE A 57 -4.34 -4.99 12.14
N THR A 58 -3.13 -5.54 12.18
CA THR A 58 -2.73 -6.47 13.26
C THR A 58 -2.68 -5.75 14.60
N VAL A 59 -2.14 -4.53 14.66
CA VAL A 59 -2.12 -3.71 15.89
C VAL A 59 -3.54 -3.45 16.40
N ARG A 60 -4.48 -3.16 15.49
CA ARG A 60 -5.88 -2.95 15.87
C ARG A 60 -6.55 -4.23 16.35
N ALA A 61 -6.27 -5.35 15.70
CA ALA A 61 -6.77 -6.67 16.07
C ALA A 61 -6.31 -7.07 17.47
N ASP A 62 -5.00 -6.91 17.75
CA ASP A 62 -4.39 -7.17 19.06
C ASP A 62 -5.02 -6.29 20.15
N ALA A 63 -5.21 -5.00 19.88
CA ALA A 63 -5.82 -4.05 20.83
C ALA A 63 -7.30 -4.37 21.14
N GLU A 64 -8.03 -4.97 20.20
CA GLU A 64 -9.43 -5.38 20.39
C GLU A 64 -9.57 -6.84 20.84
N GLY A 65 -8.49 -7.62 20.88
CA GLY A 65 -8.52 -9.04 21.21
C GLY A 65 -9.28 -9.90 20.18
N VAL A 66 -9.23 -9.51 18.90
CA VAL A 66 -9.90 -10.20 17.78
C VAL A 66 -8.88 -10.55 16.69
N THR A 67 -9.30 -11.26 15.64
CA THR A 67 -8.39 -11.57 14.52
C THR A 67 -8.29 -10.41 13.53
N PRO A 68 -7.19 -10.29 12.75
CA PRO A 68 -7.10 -9.36 11.63
C PRO A 68 -8.28 -9.50 10.65
N ALA A 69 -8.74 -10.73 10.41
CA ALA A 69 -9.88 -11.04 9.55
C ALA A 69 -11.19 -10.39 10.06
N ASP A 70 -11.41 -10.36 11.39
CA ASP A 70 -12.57 -9.71 11.99
C ASP A 70 -12.54 -8.19 11.78
N ILE A 71 -11.36 -7.57 11.92
CA ILE A 71 -11.15 -6.13 11.71
C ILE A 71 -11.47 -5.76 10.26
N VAL A 72 -10.87 -6.46 9.29
CA VAL A 72 -11.04 -6.13 7.87
C VAL A 72 -12.45 -6.43 7.40
N GLY A 73 -13.06 -7.52 7.86
CA GLY A 73 -14.44 -7.87 7.54
C GLY A 73 -15.41 -6.79 7.99
N ARG A 74 -15.23 -6.27 9.22
CA ARG A 74 -16.03 -5.16 9.76
C ARG A 74 -15.88 -3.89 8.93
N TYR A 75 -14.65 -3.42 8.71
CA TYR A 75 -14.43 -2.14 8.03
C TYR A 75 -14.70 -2.21 6.53
N HIS A 76 -14.42 -3.33 5.86
CA HIS A 76 -14.81 -3.52 4.46
C HIS A 76 -16.33 -3.42 4.29
N ALA A 77 -17.10 -4.09 5.14
CA ALA A 77 -18.56 -4.02 5.11
C ALA A 77 -19.09 -2.60 5.38
N GLU A 78 -18.48 -1.88 6.34
CA GLU A 78 -18.77 -0.47 6.60
C GLU A 78 -18.52 0.39 5.36
N PHE A 79 -17.34 0.26 4.74
CA PHE A 79 -16.96 1.05 3.56
C PHE A 79 -17.93 0.81 2.39
N VAL A 80 -18.22 -0.45 2.08
CA VAL A 80 -19.18 -0.81 1.01
C VAL A 80 -20.55 -0.20 1.28
N SER A 81 -21.04 -0.27 2.52
CA SER A 81 -22.33 0.33 2.89
C SER A 81 -22.33 1.85 2.75
N ASP A 82 -21.26 2.52 3.18
CA ASP A 82 -21.16 3.98 3.08
C ASP A 82 -21.03 4.46 1.64
N TRP A 83 -20.27 3.74 0.79
CA TRP A 83 -20.17 4.06 -0.64
C TRP A 83 -21.50 3.93 -1.36
N ASP A 84 -22.29 2.90 -1.03
CA ASP A 84 -23.65 2.72 -1.56
C ASP A 84 -24.57 3.87 -1.14
N ARG A 85 -24.57 4.24 0.15
CA ARG A 85 -25.38 5.34 0.69
C ARG A 85 -25.02 6.70 0.11
N LEU A 86 -23.73 6.92 -0.20
CA LEU A 86 -23.23 8.13 -0.87
C LEU A 86 -23.47 8.11 -2.38
N GLY A 87 -23.86 6.96 -2.95
CA GLY A 87 -24.07 6.78 -4.37
C GLY A 87 -22.79 6.86 -5.19
N ILE A 88 -21.65 6.42 -4.65
CA ILE A 88 -20.41 6.37 -5.42
C ILE A 88 -20.54 5.29 -6.51
N SER A 89 -20.29 5.68 -7.76
CA SER A 89 -20.54 4.88 -8.95
C SER A 89 -19.33 4.04 -9.37
N TRP A 90 -18.92 3.12 -8.50
CA TRP A 90 -17.88 2.13 -8.79
C TRP A 90 -18.28 1.21 -9.94
N ASP A 91 -17.34 0.91 -10.83
CA ASP A 91 -17.46 -0.25 -11.73
C ASP A 91 -17.04 -1.53 -10.99
N LEU A 92 -16.04 -1.42 -10.10
CA LEU A 92 -15.73 -2.44 -9.08
C LEU A 92 -15.14 -1.80 -7.82
N TYR A 93 -15.65 -2.22 -6.66
CA TYR A 93 -15.03 -1.99 -5.35
C TYR A 93 -14.74 -3.34 -4.69
N THR A 94 -13.47 -3.72 -4.59
CA THR A 94 -13.03 -5.06 -4.11
C THR A 94 -12.18 -4.93 -2.83
N SER A 95 -11.24 -5.85 -2.57
CA SER A 95 -10.25 -5.75 -1.50
C SER A 95 -8.91 -6.39 -1.91
N THR A 96 -7.81 -6.02 -1.25
CA THR A 96 -6.49 -6.66 -1.48
C THR A 96 -6.43 -8.08 -0.92
N GLY A 97 -7.47 -8.55 -0.22
CA GLY A 97 -7.54 -9.89 0.35
C GLY A 97 -8.12 -10.95 -0.59
N THR A 98 -8.40 -10.61 -1.86
CA THR A 98 -8.92 -11.57 -2.83
C THR A 98 -7.82 -12.45 -3.40
N GLU A 99 -8.16 -13.67 -3.82
CA GLU A 99 -7.20 -14.58 -4.45
C GLU A 99 -6.67 -14.01 -5.77
N ASN A 100 -7.53 -13.35 -6.56
CA ASN A 100 -7.12 -12.60 -7.75
C ASN A 100 -6.06 -11.53 -7.43
N HIS A 101 -6.17 -10.82 -6.31
CA HIS A 101 -5.15 -9.85 -5.91
C HIS A 101 -3.80 -10.53 -5.67
N SER A 102 -3.79 -11.61 -4.89
CA SER A 102 -2.59 -12.40 -4.62
C SER A 102 -1.94 -12.92 -5.90
N GLU A 103 -2.71 -13.50 -6.82
CA GLU A 103 -2.19 -14.03 -8.10
C GLU A 103 -1.55 -12.93 -8.97
N VAL A 104 -2.18 -11.76 -9.06
CA VAL A 104 -1.65 -10.64 -9.86
C VAL A 104 -0.40 -10.05 -9.20
N THR A 105 -0.37 -9.95 -7.88
CA THR A 105 0.80 -9.52 -7.11
C THR A 105 1.95 -10.50 -7.29
N HIS A 106 1.69 -11.82 -7.28
CA HIS A 106 2.68 -12.85 -7.53
C HIS A 106 3.27 -12.77 -8.94
N ASP A 107 2.43 -12.58 -9.98
CA ASP A 107 2.90 -12.42 -11.37
C ASP A 107 3.86 -11.23 -11.51
N ILE A 108 3.52 -10.07 -10.93
CA ILE A 108 4.39 -8.89 -10.96
C ILE A 108 5.69 -9.14 -10.18
N PHE A 109 5.60 -9.71 -8.98
CA PHE A 109 6.76 -10.02 -8.16
C PHE A 109 7.73 -10.95 -8.91
N LEU A 110 7.22 -12.05 -9.47
CA LEU A 110 8.03 -13.04 -10.17
C LEU A 110 8.67 -12.46 -11.44
N ARG A 111 7.97 -11.60 -12.19
CA ARG A 111 8.55 -10.91 -13.35
C ARG A 111 9.67 -9.97 -12.95
N LEU A 112 9.50 -9.17 -11.91
CA LEU A 112 10.54 -8.27 -11.43
C LEU A 112 11.76 -9.04 -10.93
N LEU A 113 11.55 -10.17 -10.24
CA LEU A 113 12.60 -11.07 -9.79
C LEU A 113 13.36 -11.69 -10.97
N GLN A 114 12.64 -12.25 -11.96
CA GLN A 114 13.24 -12.85 -13.15
C GLN A 114 14.04 -11.86 -14.01
N ASN A 115 13.63 -10.59 -14.02
CA ASN A 115 14.33 -9.52 -14.74
C ASN A 115 15.46 -8.87 -13.90
N GLY A 116 15.73 -9.34 -12.67
CA GLY A 116 16.84 -8.87 -11.85
C GLY A 116 16.62 -7.53 -11.13
N HIS A 117 15.37 -7.08 -11.03
CA HIS A 117 14.96 -5.87 -10.31
C HIS A 117 14.58 -6.13 -8.85
N ILE A 118 14.64 -7.38 -8.41
CA ILE A 118 14.47 -7.77 -7.00
C ILE A 118 15.72 -8.55 -6.56
N ASP A 119 16.29 -8.19 -5.42
CA ASP A 119 17.40 -8.91 -4.78
C ASP A 119 17.16 -9.17 -3.29
N LYS A 120 17.89 -10.13 -2.70
CA LYS A 120 17.80 -10.47 -1.28
C LYS A 120 18.90 -9.78 -0.50
N ARG A 121 18.55 -9.20 0.65
CA ARG A 121 19.51 -8.59 1.59
C ARG A 121 19.16 -8.96 3.03
N SER A 122 20.19 -9.15 3.85
CA SER A 122 20.06 -9.27 5.29
C SER A 122 20.08 -7.90 5.98
N SER A 123 19.32 -7.77 7.05
CA SER A 123 19.36 -6.64 7.99
C SER A 123 19.13 -7.14 9.42
N GLU A 124 19.58 -6.40 10.42
CA GLU A 124 19.18 -6.64 11.80
C GLU A 124 17.85 -5.93 12.09
N GLN A 125 16.94 -6.61 12.79
CA GLN A 125 15.68 -6.04 13.25
C GLN A 125 15.39 -6.48 14.68
N HIS A 126 14.59 -5.68 15.39
CA HIS A 126 14.14 -5.99 16.74
C HIS A 126 13.23 -7.23 16.76
N PHE A 127 13.53 -8.15 17.67
CA PHE A 127 12.82 -9.40 17.86
C PHE A 127 12.39 -9.56 19.32
N ASP A 128 11.12 -9.90 19.52
CA ASP A 128 10.57 -10.25 20.83
C ASP A 128 10.74 -11.76 21.05
N VAL A 129 11.58 -12.12 22.02
CA VAL A 129 11.91 -13.52 22.32
C VAL A 129 10.73 -14.27 22.94
N GLU A 130 9.86 -13.57 23.68
CA GLU A 130 8.72 -14.20 24.36
C GLU A 130 7.53 -14.36 23.41
N ALA A 131 7.30 -13.38 22.53
CA ALA A 131 6.28 -13.49 21.48
C ALA A 131 6.74 -14.28 20.25
N ASP A 132 8.02 -14.65 20.18
CA ASP A 132 8.68 -15.35 19.07
C ASP A 132 8.42 -14.69 17.70
N ARG A 133 8.56 -13.37 17.63
CA ARG A 133 8.34 -12.61 16.39
C ARG A 133 9.19 -11.36 16.28
N PHE A 134 9.46 -10.95 15.04
CA PHE A 134 10.00 -9.62 14.75
C PHE A 134 8.96 -8.54 15.06
N LEU A 135 9.46 -7.38 15.47
CA LEU A 135 8.67 -6.22 15.84
C LEU A 135 8.79 -5.16 14.74
N PRO A 136 7.72 -4.93 13.96
CA PRO A 136 7.59 -3.71 13.19
C PRO A 136 7.69 -2.49 14.11
N ASP A 137 8.14 -1.34 13.59
CA ASP A 137 8.43 -0.12 14.36
C ASP A 137 7.31 0.28 15.33
N ARG A 138 6.05 0.09 14.95
CA ARG A 138 4.86 0.40 15.77
C ARG A 138 4.61 -0.52 16.96
N TYR A 139 5.28 -1.66 17.02
CA TYR A 139 5.28 -2.57 18.17
C TYR A 139 6.48 -2.34 19.09
N ILE A 140 7.32 -1.35 18.80
CA ILE A 140 8.46 -0.95 19.62
C ILE A 140 8.11 0.40 20.26
N GLU A 141 8.17 0.45 21.58
CA GLU A 141 8.04 1.67 22.35
C GLU A 141 9.30 1.86 23.20
N GLY A 142 9.58 3.10 23.59
CA GLY A 142 10.75 3.40 24.40
C GLY A 142 10.83 4.89 24.71
N THR A 143 11.92 5.29 25.35
CA THR A 143 12.13 6.69 25.70
C THR A 143 12.76 7.45 24.53
N CYS A 144 12.15 8.58 24.14
CA CYS A 144 12.68 9.44 23.09
C CYS A 144 14.07 9.98 23.48
N PRO A 145 15.10 9.78 22.65
CA PRO A 145 16.46 10.25 22.96
C PRO A 145 16.59 11.77 22.93
N TYR A 146 15.63 12.49 22.35
CA TYR A 146 15.69 13.95 22.17
C TYR A 146 14.92 14.74 23.25
N CYS A 147 13.77 14.25 23.72
CA CYS A 147 12.97 14.95 24.74
C CYS A 147 12.71 14.13 26.02
N ASN A 148 13.18 12.88 26.09
CA ASN A 148 12.93 11.95 27.20
C ASN A 148 11.46 11.57 27.43
N TYR A 149 10.59 11.74 26.43
CA TYR A 149 9.22 11.21 26.49
C TYR A 149 9.26 9.66 26.57
N PRO A 150 8.71 9.04 27.62
CA PRO A 150 8.95 7.62 27.92
C PRO A 150 8.21 6.62 27.02
N GLU A 151 7.20 7.09 26.27
CA GLU A 151 6.30 6.25 25.46
C GLU A 151 6.42 6.63 23.96
N ALA A 152 7.63 6.99 23.52
CA ALA A 152 7.88 7.25 22.10
C ALA A 152 7.81 5.95 21.30
N ARG A 153 7.21 6.01 20.11
CA ARG A 153 7.13 4.87 19.19
C ARG A 153 8.40 4.75 18.37
N GLY A 154 8.68 3.55 17.87
CA GLY A 154 9.84 3.25 17.03
C GLY A 154 9.98 4.17 15.83
N ASP A 155 8.89 4.66 15.25
CA ASP A 155 8.88 5.52 14.07
C ASP A 155 8.70 7.02 14.38
N GLN A 156 8.22 7.38 15.58
CA GLN A 156 7.85 8.75 15.91
C GLN A 156 7.69 9.01 17.42
N CYS A 157 8.17 10.16 17.89
CA CYS A 157 7.82 10.69 19.20
C CYS A 157 6.56 11.57 19.12
N GLU A 158 5.51 11.22 19.87
CA GLU A 158 4.25 12.00 19.89
C GLU A 158 4.37 13.33 20.65
N ASP A 159 5.35 13.48 21.55
CA ASP A 159 5.54 14.70 22.34
C ASP A 159 6.33 15.78 21.56
N CYS A 160 7.50 15.44 21.02
CA CYS A 160 8.33 16.39 20.28
C CYS A 160 8.13 16.35 18.75
N GLY A 161 7.34 15.40 18.24
CA GLY A 161 6.98 15.26 16.82
C GLY A 161 8.08 14.74 15.90
N ARG A 162 9.26 14.40 16.43
CA ARG A 162 10.39 13.88 15.64
C ARG A 162 10.13 12.45 15.15
N THR A 163 10.48 12.18 13.90
CA THR A 163 10.68 10.83 13.40
C THR A 163 11.86 10.19 14.11
N LEU A 164 11.72 8.93 14.47
CA LEU A 164 12.77 8.15 15.15
C LEU A 164 13.06 6.90 14.32
N ASP A 165 14.27 6.37 14.48
CA ASP A 165 14.55 4.98 14.14
C ASP A 165 14.41 4.14 15.42
N PRO A 166 13.84 2.92 15.36
CA PRO A 166 13.62 2.12 16.57
C PRO A 166 14.90 1.81 17.35
N GLU A 167 16.05 1.76 16.66
CA GLU A 167 17.38 1.57 17.26
C GLU A 167 17.86 2.77 18.09
N GLU A 168 17.31 3.97 17.86
CA GLU A 168 17.64 5.17 18.63
C GLU A 168 16.85 5.25 19.96
N LEU A 169 15.79 4.46 20.12
CA LEU A 169 14.98 4.48 21.33
C LEU A 169 15.80 4.04 22.55
N LEU A 170 15.73 4.84 23.61
CA LEU A 170 16.33 4.47 24.88
C LEU A 170 15.41 3.48 25.61
N ASN A 171 15.96 2.36 26.08
CA ASN A 171 15.22 1.28 26.74
C ASN A 171 14.03 0.78 25.88
N PRO A 172 14.29 0.26 24.67
CA PRO A 172 13.21 -0.25 23.83
C PRO A 172 12.49 -1.39 24.54
N CYS A 173 11.17 -1.43 24.40
CA CYS A 173 10.31 -2.48 24.89
C CYS A 173 9.32 -2.91 23.81
N SER A 174 8.99 -4.20 23.81
CA SER A 174 7.91 -4.75 23.00
C SER A 174 6.57 -4.29 23.55
N LYS A 175 5.72 -3.72 22.70
CA LYS A 175 4.32 -3.43 23.04
C LYS A 175 3.49 -4.70 23.29
N ILE A 176 3.96 -5.84 22.81
CA ILE A 176 3.25 -7.12 22.90
C ILE A 176 3.46 -7.76 24.27
N THR A 177 4.72 -7.90 24.70
CA THR A 177 5.09 -8.63 25.93
C THR A 177 5.66 -7.74 27.03
N GLY A 178 6.06 -6.51 26.70
CA GLY A 178 6.78 -5.61 27.61
C GLY A 178 8.26 -5.94 27.77
N THR A 179 8.78 -6.99 27.12
CA THR A 179 10.19 -7.39 27.19
C THR A 179 11.10 -6.48 26.35
N THR A 180 12.38 -6.41 26.70
CA THR A 180 13.38 -5.72 25.88
C THR A 180 13.67 -6.55 24.62
N PRO A 181 13.41 -6.02 23.41
CA PRO A 181 13.69 -6.74 22.18
C PRO A 181 15.19 -6.90 21.95
N VAL A 182 15.57 -7.97 21.26
CA VAL A 182 16.94 -8.22 20.83
C VAL A 182 17.06 -8.04 19.33
N LEU A 183 18.21 -7.57 18.85
CA LEU A 183 18.47 -7.55 17.41
C LEU A 183 18.69 -8.99 16.92
N ARG A 184 18.00 -9.36 15.83
CA ARG A 184 18.22 -10.59 15.08
C ARG A 184 18.36 -10.28 13.61
N GLU A 185 19.23 -11.02 12.94
CA GLU A 185 19.36 -10.97 11.49
C GLU A 185 18.10 -11.54 10.83
N THR A 186 17.64 -10.88 9.78
CA THR A 186 16.48 -11.27 8.98
C THR A 186 16.71 -10.90 7.51
N GLU A 187 16.24 -11.74 6.60
CA GLU A 187 16.37 -11.50 5.16
C GLU A 187 15.07 -10.93 4.57
N HIS A 188 15.21 -10.01 3.62
CA HIS A 188 14.11 -9.45 2.86
C HIS A 188 14.43 -9.37 1.38
N PHE A 189 13.38 -9.40 0.56
CA PHE A 189 13.48 -8.99 -0.83
C PHE A 189 13.39 -7.47 -0.92
N PHE A 190 14.25 -6.89 -1.74
CA PHE A 190 14.30 -5.46 -2.04
C PHE A 190 13.95 -5.25 -3.50
N LEU A 191 13.04 -4.31 -3.77
CA LEU A 191 12.89 -3.74 -5.11
C LEU A 191 14.04 -2.77 -5.34
N ARG A 192 14.81 -3.01 -6.41
CA ARG A 192 15.87 -2.14 -6.89
C ARG A 192 15.28 -0.92 -7.58
N LEU A 193 14.60 -0.07 -6.81
CA LEU A 193 13.94 1.13 -7.32
C LEU A 193 14.95 2.07 -8.01
N SER A 194 16.21 2.03 -7.57
CA SER A 194 17.32 2.72 -8.20
C SER A 194 17.51 2.39 -9.68
N ASP A 195 17.11 1.18 -10.14
CA ASP A 195 17.22 0.77 -11.55
C ASP A 195 16.33 1.62 -12.49
N PHE A 196 15.26 2.24 -11.96
CA PHE A 196 14.25 2.95 -12.76
C PHE A 196 14.42 4.47 -12.74
N GLY A 197 15.46 5.01 -12.09
CA GLY A 197 15.62 6.45 -11.92
C GLY A 197 15.67 7.22 -13.23
N GLN A 198 16.40 6.72 -14.23
CA GLN A 198 16.50 7.37 -15.54
C GLN A 198 15.17 7.33 -16.30
N ASP A 199 14.56 6.16 -16.43
CA ASP A 199 13.29 5.99 -17.14
C ASP A 199 12.17 6.86 -16.54
N LEU A 200 12.12 6.94 -15.20
CA LEU A 200 11.18 7.80 -14.49
C LEU A 200 11.48 9.29 -14.70
N SER A 201 12.76 9.68 -14.75
CA SER A 201 13.16 11.05 -15.07
C SER A 201 12.70 11.46 -16.46
N GLU A 202 12.99 10.64 -17.47
CA GLU A 202 12.60 10.88 -18.86
C GLU A 202 11.06 10.92 -19.00
N TRP A 203 10.36 10.02 -18.31
CA TRP A 203 8.90 10.01 -18.28
C TRP A 203 8.32 11.27 -17.63
N LEU A 204 8.88 11.75 -16.52
CA LEU A 204 8.46 12.99 -15.85
C LEU A 204 8.78 14.24 -16.67
N GLU A 205 9.88 14.27 -17.42
CA GLU A 205 10.23 15.39 -18.29
C GLU A 205 9.20 15.60 -19.41
N ALA A 206 8.63 14.51 -19.93
CA ALA A 206 7.58 14.56 -20.94
C ALA A 206 6.20 15.00 -20.43
N ARG A 207 6.01 15.18 -19.10
CA ARG A 207 4.72 15.58 -18.52
C ARG A 207 4.50 17.09 -18.62
N GLU A 208 3.49 17.47 -19.39
CA GLU A 208 3.03 18.87 -19.49
C GLU A 208 1.72 19.13 -18.73
N ASP A 209 1.02 18.09 -18.30
CA ASP A 209 -0.35 18.14 -17.78
C ASP A 209 -0.46 18.09 -16.25
N TRP A 210 0.68 18.01 -15.54
CA TRP A 210 0.74 17.97 -14.09
C TRP A 210 0.91 19.36 -13.47
N ARG A 211 0.45 19.51 -12.23
CA ARG A 211 0.64 20.76 -11.48
C ARG A 211 2.14 20.96 -11.21
N PRO A 212 2.69 22.18 -11.39
CA PRO A 212 4.13 22.42 -11.25
C PRO A 212 4.73 21.97 -9.92
N HIS A 213 4.02 22.13 -8.80
CA HIS A 213 4.54 21.72 -7.50
C HIS A 213 4.61 20.19 -7.32
N VAL A 214 3.71 19.42 -7.94
CA VAL A 214 3.76 17.95 -7.91
C VAL A 214 4.96 17.51 -8.74
N LEU A 215 5.09 18.06 -9.96
CA LEU A 215 6.19 17.73 -10.86
C LEU A 215 7.56 18.05 -10.25
N ASN A 216 7.72 19.23 -9.64
CA ASN A 216 8.96 19.64 -9.00
C ASN A 216 9.28 18.77 -7.77
N PHE A 217 8.28 18.38 -6.98
CA PHE A 217 8.46 17.49 -5.83
C PHE A 217 8.86 16.07 -6.28
N SER A 218 8.22 15.53 -7.31
CA SER A 218 8.60 14.22 -7.87
C SER A 218 10.01 14.24 -8.45
N ARG A 219 10.41 15.33 -9.13
CA ARG A 219 11.78 15.48 -9.66
C ARG A 219 12.82 15.53 -8.56
N SER A 220 12.59 16.26 -7.46
CA SER A 220 13.57 16.32 -6.37
C SER A 220 13.86 14.95 -5.78
N TRP A 221 12.85 14.07 -5.67
CA TRP A 221 13.04 12.69 -5.21
C TRP A 221 13.92 11.86 -6.16
N ILE A 222 13.79 12.06 -7.47
CA ILE A 222 14.64 11.37 -8.45
C ILE A 222 16.07 11.95 -8.41
N ASP A 223 16.20 13.27 -8.33
CA ASP A 223 17.48 13.98 -8.27
C ASP A 223 18.30 13.61 -7.02
N GLU A 224 17.62 13.34 -5.89
CA GLU A 224 18.24 12.84 -4.65
C GLU A 224 18.74 11.38 -4.76
N GLY A 225 18.33 10.67 -5.81
CA GLY A 225 18.66 9.27 -6.05
C GLY A 225 17.66 8.33 -5.39
N LEU A 226 16.88 7.62 -6.22
CA LEU A 226 15.91 6.63 -5.74
C LEU A 226 16.61 5.52 -4.96
N GLN A 227 16.11 5.29 -3.76
CA GLN A 227 16.65 4.31 -2.84
C GLN A 227 15.86 3.00 -2.95
N ASP A 228 16.56 1.87 -2.92
CA ASP A 228 15.94 0.55 -2.93
C ASP A 228 15.02 0.37 -1.70
N ARG A 229 14.00 -0.47 -1.85
CA ARG A 229 12.95 -0.62 -0.84
C ARG A 229 12.70 -2.08 -0.53
N ALA A 230 12.71 -2.45 0.74
CA ALA A 230 12.27 -3.77 1.18
C ALA A 230 10.78 -3.96 0.85
N ILE A 231 10.47 -5.01 0.09
CA ILE A 231 9.11 -5.36 -0.37
C ILE A 231 8.57 -6.62 0.32
N THR A 232 9.26 -7.14 1.33
CA THR A 232 8.72 -8.15 2.26
C THR A 232 8.79 -7.66 3.70
N ARG A 233 7.98 -8.25 4.58
CA ARG A 233 7.95 -7.99 6.02
C ARG A 233 7.80 -9.28 6.80
N ASP A 234 8.30 -9.25 8.04
CA ASP A 234 8.07 -10.28 9.05
C ASP A 234 6.69 -10.08 9.69
N LEU A 235 5.67 -10.60 9.02
CA LEU A 235 4.27 -10.50 9.39
C LEU A 235 3.57 -11.79 9.00
N GLU A 236 2.55 -12.22 9.73
CA GLU A 236 1.73 -13.38 9.35
C GLU A 236 0.54 -12.99 8.47
N TRP A 237 0.10 -11.72 8.58
CA TRP A 237 -1.06 -11.18 7.87
C TRP A 237 -0.62 -10.39 6.63
N GLY A 238 -1.01 -10.87 5.44
CA GLY A 238 -0.62 -10.30 4.15
C GLY A 238 -0.67 -11.31 3.01
N VAL A 239 -0.27 -10.88 1.81
CA VAL A 239 -0.03 -11.78 0.68
C VAL A 239 1.26 -12.57 0.90
N GLU A 240 1.21 -13.87 0.67
CA GLU A 240 2.38 -14.76 0.77
C GLU A 240 3.44 -14.42 -0.28
N VAL A 241 4.71 -14.66 0.04
CA VAL A 241 5.80 -14.53 -0.93
C VAL A 241 5.75 -15.74 -1.88
N PRO A 242 5.76 -15.56 -3.21
CA PRO A 242 5.57 -16.66 -4.17
C PRO A 242 6.80 -17.56 -4.37
N VAL A 243 7.80 -17.46 -3.47
CA VAL A 243 9.04 -18.24 -3.48
C VAL A 243 9.43 -18.58 -2.04
N ASP A 244 10.01 -19.77 -1.84
CA ASP A 244 10.31 -20.35 -0.51
C ASP A 244 11.69 -19.92 0.04
N ASP A 245 12.24 -18.83 -0.47
CA ASP A 245 13.64 -18.43 -0.30
C ASP A 245 13.95 -17.73 1.03
N LEU A 246 12.95 -17.16 1.70
CA LEU A 246 13.10 -16.40 2.95
C LEU A 246 12.64 -17.18 4.20
N GLY A 247 12.11 -18.39 4.02
CA GLY A 247 11.49 -19.15 5.09
C GLY A 247 10.06 -18.69 5.47
N PRO A 248 9.46 -19.32 6.48
CA PRO A 248 8.09 -19.03 6.91
C PRO A 248 7.98 -17.65 7.59
N GLY A 249 6.74 -17.15 7.74
CA GLY A 249 6.47 -15.91 8.47
C GLY A 249 6.76 -14.62 7.69
N LYS A 250 6.97 -14.73 6.37
CA LYS A 250 7.20 -13.59 5.47
C LYS A 250 5.95 -13.30 4.65
N ARG A 251 5.65 -12.00 4.49
CA ARG A 251 4.59 -11.50 3.61
C ARG A 251 5.12 -10.40 2.71
N ILE A 252 4.48 -10.23 1.57
CA ILE A 252 4.69 -9.09 0.70
C ILE A 252 4.27 -7.82 1.46
N TYR A 253 5.11 -6.79 1.40
CA TYR A 253 4.86 -5.53 2.05
C TYR A 253 3.67 -4.84 1.41
N VAL A 254 2.72 -4.37 2.25
CA VAL A 254 1.46 -3.75 1.80
C VAL A 254 1.66 -2.63 0.79
N TRP A 255 2.70 -1.81 0.90
CA TRP A 255 2.94 -0.73 -0.08
C TRP A 255 3.34 -1.22 -1.47
N PHE A 256 3.91 -2.43 -1.57
CA PHE A 256 4.22 -3.04 -2.86
C PHE A 256 2.97 -3.62 -3.52
N GLU A 257 2.13 -4.33 -2.76
CA GLU A 257 0.92 -4.97 -3.31
C GLU A 257 -0.28 -4.03 -3.46
N ALA A 258 -0.47 -3.05 -2.58
CA ALA A 258 -1.62 -2.13 -2.63
C ALA A 258 -1.69 -1.33 -3.95
N VAL A 259 -0.55 -0.90 -4.51
CA VAL A 259 -0.51 -0.20 -5.81
C VAL A 259 -0.83 -1.13 -6.99
N ILE A 260 -0.60 -2.44 -6.84
CA ILE A 260 -1.01 -3.48 -7.80
C ILE A 260 -2.54 -3.67 -7.75
N GLY A 261 -3.17 -3.25 -6.66
CA GLY A 261 -4.62 -3.24 -6.45
C GLY A 261 -5.39 -2.74 -7.66
N TYR A 262 -4.96 -1.62 -8.25
CA TYR A 262 -5.64 -1.04 -9.43
C TYR A 262 -5.70 -1.99 -10.64
N LEU A 263 -4.61 -2.70 -10.91
CA LEU A 263 -4.56 -3.69 -12.00
C LEU A 263 -5.38 -4.92 -11.64
N SER A 264 -5.21 -5.44 -10.42
CA SER A 264 -5.94 -6.62 -9.96
C SER A 264 -7.46 -6.40 -9.96
N ALA A 265 -7.95 -5.22 -9.54
CA ALA A 265 -9.36 -4.87 -9.60
C ALA A 265 -9.86 -4.75 -11.04
N SER A 266 -9.03 -4.24 -11.96
CA SER A 266 -9.39 -4.19 -13.38
C SER A 266 -9.54 -5.60 -13.97
N LYS A 267 -8.62 -6.51 -13.64
CA LYS A 267 -8.68 -7.93 -14.04
C LYS A 267 -9.89 -8.65 -13.44
N GLU A 268 -10.16 -8.43 -12.15
CA GLU A 268 -11.33 -8.98 -11.45
C GLU A 268 -12.63 -8.49 -12.09
N TRP A 269 -12.72 -7.18 -12.38
CA TRP A 269 -13.87 -6.61 -13.07
C TRP A 269 -14.09 -7.30 -14.43
N ALA A 270 -13.03 -7.46 -15.24
CA ALA A 270 -13.10 -8.11 -16.54
C ALA A 270 -13.60 -9.56 -16.44
N ALA A 271 -13.08 -10.33 -15.48
CA ALA A 271 -13.54 -11.68 -15.20
C ALA A 271 -15.03 -11.71 -14.79
N ASN A 272 -15.46 -10.78 -13.92
CA ASN A 272 -16.85 -10.65 -13.48
C ASN A 272 -17.82 -10.29 -14.62
N GLN A 273 -17.35 -9.60 -15.67
CA GLN A 273 -18.15 -9.32 -16.87
C GLN A 273 -18.24 -10.50 -17.85
N GLY A 274 -17.49 -11.59 -17.61
CA GLY A 274 -17.43 -12.74 -18.52
C GLY A 274 -16.49 -12.54 -19.72
N ASP A 275 -15.66 -11.49 -19.73
CA ASP A 275 -14.62 -11.25 -20.72
C ASP A 275 -13.29 -10.92 -20.02
N PRO A 276 -12.52 -11.95 -19.59
CA PRO A 276 -11.32 -11.80 -18.78
C PRO A 276 -10.18 -10.98 -19.40
N ASP A 277 -10.21 -10.70 -20.72
CA ASP A 277 -9.20 -9.88 -21.39
C ASP A 277 -9.64 -8.42 -21.58
N SER A 278 -10.90 -8.08 -21.28
CA SER A 278 -11.45 -6.74 -21.50
C SER A 278 -10.70 -5.64 -20.74
N TRP A 279 -10.08 -5.94 -19.58
CA TRP A 279 -9.27 -4.99 -18.81
C TRP A 279 -8.12 -4.38 -19.63
N ARG A 280 -7.58 -5.12 -20.61
CA ARG A 280 -6.48 -4.66 -21.48
C ARG A 280 -6.84 -3.39 -22.24
N ASN A 281 -8.13 -3.17 -22.52
CA ASN A 281 -8.60 -1.94 -23.18
C ASN A 281 -8.28 -0.66 -22.38
N TRP A 282 -8.07 -0.76 -21.06
CA TRP A 282 -7.70 0.37 -20.20
C TRP A 282 -6.21 0.45 -19.87
N TRP A 283 -5.47 -0.66 -19.99
CA TRP A 283 -4.07 -0.77 -19.56
C TRP A 283 -3.07 -0.89 -20.72
N GLU A 284 -3.48 -1.43 -21.86
CA GLU A 284 -2.60 -1.76 -23.00
C GLU A 284 -3.02 -1.01 -24.29
N ASN A 285 -4.09 -0.23 -24.26
CA ASN A 285 -4.53 0.58 -25.40
C ASN A 285 -3.85 1.95 -25.39
N ASP A 286 -3.15 2.30 -26.47
CA ASP A 286 -2.45 3.59 -26.61
C ASP A 286 -3.36 4.82 -26.50
N ASN A 287 -4.66 4.66 -26.76
CA ASN A 287 -5.64 5.74 -26.60
C ASN A 287 -6.24 5.81 -25.19
N ALA A 288 -6.01 4.81 -24.35
CA ALA A 288 -6.53 4.82 -22.98
C ALA A 288 -5.86 5.92 -22.16
N ARG A 289 -6.62 6.47 -21.21
CA ARG A 289 -6.10 7.46 -20.26
C ARG A 289 -6.39 7.01 -18.84
N SER A 290 -5.36 7.01 -18.00
CA SER A 290 -5.47 6.66 -16.60
C SER A 290 -5.37 7.91 -15.72
N PHE A 291 -6.23 7.96 -14.71
CA PHE A 291 -6.30 9.04 -13.73
C PHE A 291 -6.33 8.43 -12.33
N TYR A 292 -5.36 8.83 -11.51
CA TYR A 292 -5.20 8.35 -10.14
C TYR A 292 -5.67 9.43 -9.16
N PHE A 293 -6.73 9.14 -8.42
CA PHE A 293 -7.31 10.04 -7.43
C PHE A 293 -6.78 9.67 -6.04
N ILE A 294 -5.85 10.50 -5.56
CA ILE A 294 -5.07 10.26 -4.35
C ILE A 294 -5.03 11.52 -3.47
N GLY A 295 -4.81 11.33 -2.16
CA GLY A 295 -4.47 12.41 -1.24
C GLY A 295 -3.03 12.89 -1.44
N LYS A 296 -2.66 14.01 -0.82
CA LYS A 296 -1.30 14.58 -0.94
C LYS A 296 -0.20 13.66 -0.40
N ASP A 297 -0.52 12.86 0.61
CA ASP A 297 0.44 12.01 1.31
C ASP A 297 0.63 10.62 0.65
N ASN A 298 -0.04 10.39 -0.48
CA ASN A 298 0.10 9.21 -1.35
C ASN A 298 0.85 9.58 -2.62
#